data_AF-A0A559IL25-F1
#
_entry.id   AF-A0A559IL25-F1
#
_cell.length_a   1.000
_cell.length_b   1.000
_cell.length_c   1.000
_cell.angle_alpha   90.00
_cell.angle_beta   90.00
_cell.angle_gamma   90.00
#
_symmetry.space_group_name_H-M   'P 1'
#
loop_
_entity.id
_entity.type
_entity.pdbx_description
1 polymer ?
#
loop_
_entity_poly.entity_id
_entity_poly.type
_entity_poly.pdbx_seq_one_letter_code
_entity_poly.pdbx_strand_id
1 'polypeptide(L)'
;MKRSDLFYIWAAVTGYLTGIIVYIASLWALYGETFNEINKLITWTAPAFFTVGLLLYSIAVAVLRSLNRYSFWLQTLLFVILGFIPVMLVPIMMGFLAFTTIWFVFSPEGMLFMLAYTSIALVCSYGFWVAHKRLSKKPFTIFSIVILALFIYATI
;
A
#
# COMPACT_ATOMS: atom_id res chain seq x y z
N MET A 1 -9.94 13.25 18.02
CA MET A 1 -9.00 12.19 17.59
C MET A 1 -7.79 12.16 18.51
N LYS A 2 -7.33 10.98 18.94
CA LYS A 2 -6.12 10.86 19.76
C LYS A 2 -4.88 10.97 18.86
N ARG A 3 -3.75 11.46 19.39
CA ARG A 3 -2.46 11.54 18.66
C ARG A 3 -1.97 10.18 18.13
N SER A 4 -2.47 9.07 18.68
CA SER A 4 -2.25 7.72 18.16
C SER A 4 -2.93 7.51 16.80
N ASP A 5 -4.15 8.00 16.64
CA ASP A 5 -5.01 7.71 15.49
C ASP A 5 -4.49 8.44 14.24
N LEU A 6 -4.03 9.68 14.42
CA LEU A 6 -3.35 10.46 13.40
C LEU A 6 -2.10 9.75 12.84
N PHE A 7 -1.40 8.99 13.68
CA PHE A 7 -0.19 8.28 13.23
C PHE A 7 -0.52 7.04 12.40
N TYR A 8 -1.61 6.32 12.69
CA TYR A 8 -2.08 5.23 11.83
C TYR A 8 -2.51 5.75 10.46
N ILE A 9 -3.22 6.87 10.42
CA ILE A 9 -3.60 7.53 9.16
C ILE A 9 -2.35 7.96 8.39
N TRP A 10 -1.38 8.58 9.07
CA TRP A 10 -0.11 8.95 8.46
C TRP A 10 0.63 7.74 7.88
N ALA A 11 0.64 6.61 8.59
CA ALA A 11 1.25 5.38 8.11
C ALA A 11 0.53 4.79 6.89
N ALA A 12 -0.80 4.88 6.84
CA ALA A 12 -1.59 4.48 5.69
C ALA A 12 -1.29 5.35 4.46
N VAL A 13 -1.27 6.67 4.62
CA VAL A 13 -0.94 7.63 3.55
C VAL A 13 0.48 7.41 3.05
N THR A 14 1.46 7.30 3.96
CA THR A 14 2.87 7.04 3.59
C THR A 14 3.02 5.72 2.84
N GLY A 15 2.33 4.67 3.30
CA GLY A 15 2.34 3.38 2.63
C GLY A 15 1.79 3.48 1.22
N TYR A 16 0.61 4.10 1.05
CA TYR A 16 0.01 4.33 -0.27
C TYR A 16 0.95 5.07 -1.23
N LEU A 17 1.55 6.18 -0.79
CA LEU A 17 2.50 6.94 -1.61
C LEU A 17 3.73 6.11 -1.98
N THR A 18 4.20 5.25 -1.07
CA THR A 18 5.29 4.31 -1.37
C THR A 18 4.89 3.34 -2.48
N GLY A 19 3.65 2.84 -2.46
CA GLY A 19 3.10 2.03 -3.54
C GLY A 19 3.17 2.71 -4.89
N ILE A 20 2.71 3.97 -4.95
CA ILE A 20 2.73 4.77 -6.19
C ILE A 20 4.16 4.98 -6.70
N ILE A 21 5.10 5.34 -5.82
CA ILE A 21 6.50 5.52 -6.20
C ILE A 21 7.09 4.20 -6.72
N VAL A 22 6.85 3.09 -6.02
CA VAL A 22 7.35 1.77 -6.42
C VAL A 22 6.76 1.37 -7.77
N TYR A 23 5.48 1.66 -8.02
CA TYR A 23 4.87 1.42 -9.32
C TYR A 23 5.61 2.17 -10.44
N ILE A 24 5.75 3.49 -10.30
CA ILE A 24 6.39 4.35 -11.31
C ILE A 24 7.86 3.95 -11.50
N ALA A 25 8.58 3.73 -10.40
CA ALA A 25 9.98 3.32 -10.45
C ALA A 25 10.15 1.94 -11.10
N SER A 26 9.25 1.00 -10.84
CA SER A 26 9.29 -0.34 -11.45
C SER A 26 8.94 -0.30 -12.93
N LEU A 27 7.96 0.52 -13.32
CA LEU A 27 7.62 0.74 -14.72
C LEU A 27 8.82 1.29 -15.50
N TRP A 28 9.48 2.32 -14.95
CA TRP A 28 10.67 2.89 -15.54
C TRP A 28 11.85 1.89 -15.58
N ALA A 29 12.12 1.19 -14.48
CA ALA A 29 13.27 0.29 -14.39
C ALA A 29 13.13 -0.99 -15.22
N LEU A 30 11.90 -1.54 -15.33
CA LEU A 30 11.66 -2.81 -16.01
C LEU A 30 11.29 -2.64 -17.49
N TYR A 31 10.59 -1.55 -17.82
CA TYR A 31 10.05 -1.33 -19.17
C TYR A 31 10.58 -0.07 -19.85
N GLY A 32 11.32 0.79 -19.14
CA GLY A 32 11.82 2.06 -19.69
C GLY A 32 10.72 3.10 -19.91
N GLU A 33 9.51 2.85 -19.46
CA GLU A 33 8.34 3.71 -19.69
C GLU A 33 8.15 4.73 -18.56
N THR A 34 7.78 5.94 -18.94
CA THR A 34 7.43 7.01 -18.00
C THR A 34 5.92 7.13 -17.88
N PHE A 35 5.39 7.03 -16.65
CA PHE A 35 3.95 7.17 -16.42
C PHE A 35 3.56 8.63 -16.18
N ASN A 36 3.07 9.30 -17.22
CA ASN A 36 2.75 10.74 -17.16
C ASN A 36 1.36 11.04 -16.56
N GLU A 37 0.53 10.04 -16.30
CA GLU A 37 -0.87 10.21 -15.91
C GLU A 37 -1.15 9.82 -14.45
N ILE A 38 -0.33 10.29 -13.51
CA ILE A 38 -0.42 9.93 -12.07
C ILE A 38 -1.84 10.04 -11.51
N ASN A 39 -2.64 11.00 -11.99
CA ASN A 39 -4.05 11.14 -11.63
C ASN A 39 -4.88 9.88 -11.93
N LYS A 40 -4.64 9.20 -13.07
CA LYS A 40 -5.31 7.93 -13.39
C LYS A 40 -4.87 6.83 -12.46
N LEU A 41 -3.56 6.70 -12.20
CA LEU A 41 -3.03 5.71 -11.27
C LEU A 41 -3.63 5.87 -9.86
N ILE A 42 -3.77 7.10 -9.39
CA ILE A 42 -4.43 7.40 -8.12
C ILE A 42 -5.91 6.99 -8.17
N THR A 43 -6.61 7.33 -9.26
CA THR A 43 -8.03 6.98 -9.42
C THR A 43 -8.25 5.47 -9.45
N TRP A 44 -7.31 4.71 -10.01
CA TRP A 44 -7.40 3.24 -10.08
C TRP A 44 -7.08 2.54 -8.77
N THR A 45 -6.20 3.11 -7.94
CA THR A 45 -5.66 2.42 -6.75
C THR A 45 -6.14 2.99 -5.42
N ALA A 46 -6.36 4.30 -5.30
CA ALA A 46 -6.77 4.93 -4.05
C ALA A 46 -8.10 4.38 -3.52
N PRO A 47 -9.18 4.24 -4.31
CA PRO A 47 -10.44 3.73 -3.80
C PRO A 47 -10.28 2.31 -3.24
N ALA A 48 -9.63 1.42 -3.99
CA ALA A 48 -9.39 0.04 -3.59
C ALA A 48 -8.55 -0.05 -2.30
N PHE A 49 -7.49 0.75 -2.19
CA PHE A 49 -6.64 0.76 -1.00
C PHE A 49 -7.33 1.36 0.23
N PHE A 50 -7.87 2.58 0.12
CA PHE A 50 -8.39 3.31 1.28
C PHE A 50 -9.72 2.75 1.80
N THR A 51 -10.49 2.04 0.96
CA THR A 51 -11.74 1.38 1.39
C THR A 51 -11.51 -0.07 1.79
N VAL A 52 -11.03 -0.91 0.86
CA VAL A 52 -10.91 -2.35 1.08
C VAL A 52 -9.59 -2.70 1.74
N GLY A 53 -8.47 -2.20 1.24
CA GLY A 53 -7.14 -2.49 1.78
C GLY A 53 -6.98 -2.13 3.26
N LEU A 54 -7.33 -0.89 3.64
CA LEU A 54 -7.25 -0.45 5.04
C LEU A 54 -8.21 -1.18 5.97
N LEU A 55 -9.41 -1.51 5.50
CA LEU A 55 -10.36 -2.31 6.27
C LEU A 55 -9.76 -3.69 6.55
N LEU A 56 -9.24 -4.37 5.52
CA LEU A 56 -8.62 -5.68 5.64
C LEU A 56 -7.40 -5.65 6.57
N TYR A 57 -6.53 -4.65 6.47
CA TYR A 57 -5.37 -4.49 7.34
C TYR A 57 -5.78 -4.27 8.81
N SER A 58 -6.84 -3.49 9.03
CA SER A 58 -7.38 -3.24 10.36
C SER A 58 -7.98 -4.51 10.96
N ILE A 59 -8.74 -5.28 10.17
CA ILE A 59 -9.29 -6.58 10.57
C ILE A 59 -8.15 -7.56 10.89
N ALA A 60 -7.14 -7.66 10.03
CA ALA A 60 -6.00 -8.56 10.24
C ALA A 60 -5.27 -8.24 11.56
N VAL A 61 -5.02 -6.96 11.85
CA VAL A 61 -4.44 -6.52 13.12
C VAL A 61 -5.34 -6.88 14.30
N ALA A 62 -6.64 -6.67 14.20
CA ALA A 62 -7.59 -7.00 15.26
C ALA A 62 -7.63 -8.51 15.54
N VAL A 63 -7.68 -9.34 14.49
CA VAL A 63 -7.66 -10.80 14.58
C VAL A 63 -6.36 -11.28 15.21
N LEU A 64 -5.21 -10.84 14.72
CA LEU A 64 -3.90 -11.21 15.27
C LEU A 64 -3.76 -10.87 16.76
N ARG A 65 -4.34 -9.74 17.18
CA ARG A 65 -4.39 -9.34 18.58
C ARG A 65 -5.32 -10.22 19.40
N SER A 66 -6.52 -10.52 18.89
CA SER A 66 -7.48 -11.41 19.57
C SER A 66 -6.92 -12.82 19.81
N LEU A 67 -6.06 -13.28 18.90
CA LEU A 67 -5.40 -14.58 19.00
C LEU A 67 -4.10 -14.56 19.82
N ASN A 68 -3.68 -13.41 20.37
CA ASN A 68 -2.39 -13.21 21.04
C ASN A 68 -1.17 -13.63 20.20
N ARG A 69 -1.28 -13.58 18.87
CA ARG A 69 -0.20 -13.92 17.92
C ARG A 69 0.36 -12.69 17.21
N TYR A 70 0.11 -11.49 17.72
CA TYR A 70 0.52 -10.24 17.09
C TYR A 70 2.06 -10.10 17.03
N SER A 71 2.61 -10.36 15.85
CA SER A 71 4.03 -10.25 15.51
C SER A 71 4.19 -9.43 14.23
N PHE A 72 5.29 -8.69 14.13
CA PHE A 72 5.61 -7.87 12.95
C PHE A 72 5.59 -8.70 11.67
N TRP A 73 6.31 -9.83 11.65
CA TRP A 73 6.42 -10.67 10.46
C TRP A 73 5.09 -11.29 10.04
N LEU A 74 4.29 -11.72 11.02
CA LEU A 74 2.99 -12.34 10.74
C LEU A 74 1.98 -11.32 10.21
N GLN A 75 2.00 -10.09 10.75
CA GLN A 75 1.20 -8.98 10.24
C GLN A 75 1.63 -8.61 8.82
N THR A 76 2.93 -8.47 8.57
CA THR A 76 3.46 -8.17 7.23
C THR A 76 3.02 -9.23 6.22
N LEU A 77 3.18 -10.52 6.54
CA LEU A 77 2.77 -11.62 5.68
C LEU A 77 1.27 -11.55 5.36
N LEU A 78 0.43 -11.34 6.37
CA LEU A 78 -1.01 -11.18 6.16
C LEU A 78 -1.35 -9.95 5.31
N PHE A 79 -0.66 -8.83 5.50
CA PHE A 79 -0.90 -7.63 4.70
C PHE A 79 -0.55 -7.87 3.23
N VAL A 80 0.55 -8.57 2.94
CA VAL A 80 0.92 -8.94 1.56
C VAL A 80 -0.13 -9.87 0.95
N ILE A 81 -0.58 -10.89 1.67
CA ILE A 81 -1.64 -11.81 1.20
C ILE A 81 -2.95 -11.05 0.94
N LEU A 82 -3.35 -10.18 1.86
CA LEU A 82 -4.56 -9.36 1.71
C LEU A 82 -4.43 -8.31 0.61
N GLY A 83 -3.21 -7.89 0.28
CA GLY A 83 -2.90 -6.97 -0.82
C GLY A 83 -3.28 -7.49 -2.21
N PHE A 84 -3.49 -8.80 -2.37
CA PHE A 84 -4.04 -9.37 -3.61
C PHE A 84 -5.47 -8.86 -3.89
N ILE A 85 -6.28 -8.67 -2.84
CA ILE A 85 -7.68 -8.26 -2.99
C ILE A 85 -7.79 -6.87 -3.65
N PRO A 86 -7.16 -5.80 -3.14
CA PRO A 86 -7.24 -4.51 -3.81
C PRO A 86 -6.57 -4.50 -5.18
N VAL A 87 -5.56 -5.35 -5.47
CA VAL A 87 -5.03 -5.52 -6.83
C VAL A 87 -6.08 -6.06 -7.79
N MET A 88 -6.90 -7.03 -7.36
CA MET A 88 -8.02 -7.54 -8.17
C MET A 88 -9.11 -6.49 -8.45
N LEU A 89 -9.19 -5.45 -7.64
CA LEU A 89 -10.14 -4.36 -7.84
C LEU A 89 -9.63 -3.29 -8.82
N VAL A 90 -8.32 -3.21 -9.05
CA VAL A 90 -7.71 -2.20 -9.94
C VAL A 90 -8.33 -2.24 -11.35
N PRO A 91 -8.51 -3.39 -12.02
CA PRO A 91 -9.12 -3.42 -13.34
C PRO A 91 -10.57 -2.93 -13.36
N ILE A 92 -11.32 -3.19 -12.29
CA ILE A 92 -12.69 -2.67 -12.14
C ILE A 92 -12.63 -1.14 -12.09
N MET A 93 -11.67 -0.57 -11.35
CA MET A 93 -11.47 0.88 -11.28
C MET A 93 -10.94 1.48 -12.59
N MET A 94 -10.24 0.69 -13.41
CA MET A 94 -9.84 1.06 -14.78
C MET A 94 -11.00 1.05 -15.78
N GLY A 95 -12.17 0.53 -15.40
CA GLY A 95 -13.36 0.46 -16.26
C GLY A 95 -13.58 -0.90 -16.93
N PHE A 96 -12.79 -1.92 -16.59
CA PHE A 96 -13.04 -3.28 -17.07
C PHE A 96 -14.18 -3.91 -16.26
N LEU A 97 -15.33 -4.15 -16.91
CA LEU A 97 -16.57 -4.66 -16.30
C LEU A 97 -16.58 -6.18 -16.06
N ALA A 98 -15.69 -6.92 -16.73
CA ALA A 98 -15.51 -8.33 -16.41
C ALA A 98 -14.72 -8.41 -15.10
N PHE A 99 -15.20 -9.19 -14.12
CA PHE A 99 -14.34 -9.66 -13.02
C PHE A 99 -13.09 -10.22 -13.67
N THR A 100 -12.04 -9.42 -13.67
CA THR A 100 -10.83 -9.77 -14.38
C THR A 100 -10.37 -11.08 -13.81
N THR A 101 -10.26 -12.07 -14.69
CA THR A 101 -9.74 -13.38 -14.38
C THR A 101 -8.56 -13.24 -13.44
N ILE A 102 -8.45 -14.15 -12.47
CA ILE A 102 -7.33 -14.22 -11.50
C ILE A 102 -5.95 -14.04 -12.16
N TRP A 103 -5.86 -14.34 -13.46
CA TRP A 103 -4.77 -14.07 -14.38
C TRP A 103 -4.30 -12.61 -14.50
N PHE A 104 -5.14 -11.60 -14.22
CA PHE A 104 -4.71 -10.21 -14.26
C PHE A 104 -3.54 -9.97 -13.31
N VAL A 105 -3.58 -10.54 -12.10
CA VAL A 105 -2.50 -10.42 -11.10
C VAL A 105 -1.16 -10.93 -11.64
N PHE A 106 -1.20 -11.91 -12.53
CA PHE A 106 -0.03 -12.52 -13.14
C PHE A 106 0.34 -11.91 -14.51
N SER A 107 -0.40 -10.90 -14.97
CA SER A 107 -0.03 -10.13 -16.15
C SER A 107 1.14 -9.18 -15.84
N PRO A 108 1.89 -8.71 -16.86
CA PRO A 108 2.96 -7.74 -16.67
C PRO A 108 2.52 -6.50 -15.87
N GLU A 109 1.34 -5.98 -16.18
CA GLU A 109 0.73 -4.82 -15.52
C GLU A 109 0.30 -5.17 -14.07
N GLY A 110 -0.37 -6.31 -13.89
CA GLY A 110 -0.79 -6.77 -12.56
C GLY A 110 0.37 -7.03 -11.62
N MET A 111 1.52 -7.49 -12.13
CA MET A 111 2.74 -7.66 -11.34
C MET A 111 3.30 -6.32 -10.83
N LEU A 112 3.18 -5.24 -11.61
CA LEU A 112 3.54 -3.89 -11.16
C LEU A 112 2.63 -3.43 -10.02
N PHE A 113 1.32 -3.68 -10.12
CA PHE A 113 0.38 -3.43 -9.01
C PHE A 113 0.67 -4.31 -7.80
N MET A 114 1.04 -5.58 -7.99
CA MET A 114 1.44 -6.46 -6.89
C MET A 114 2.68 -5.93 -6.16
N LEU A 115 3.69 -5.45 -6.89
CA LEU A 115 4.86 -4.79 -6.30
C LEU A 115 4.46 -3.55 -5.50
N ALA A 116 3.59 -2.72 -6.06
CA ALA A 116 3.06 -1.53 -5.39
C ALA A 116 2.32 -1.90 -4.09
N TYR A 117 1.40 -2.86 -4.13
CA TYR A 117 0.66 -3.27 -2.93
C TYR A 117 1.50 -4.03 -1.91
N THR A 118 2.55 -4.73 -2.35
CA THR A 118 3.53 -5.35 -1.46
C THR A 118 4.35 -4.28 -0.72
N SER A 119 4.78 -3.22 -1.41
CA SER A 119 5.50 -2.12 -0.75
C SER A 119 4.60 -1.33 0.19
N ILE A 120 3.33 -1.12 -0.17
CA ILE A 120 2.30 -0.59 0.74
C ILE A 120 2.20 -1.46 1.99
N ALA A 121 2.06 -2.79 1.82
CA ALA A 121 1.95 -3.73 2.93
C ALA A 121 3.14 -3.63 3.90
N LEU A 122 4.37 -3.54 3.38
CA LEU A 122 5.59 -3.40 4.18
C LEU A 122 5.61 -2.11 5.00
N VAL A 123 5.34 -0.96 4.35
CA VAL A 123 5.36 0.35 5.01
C VAL A 123 4.21 0.49 6.01
N CYS A 124 3.00 0.07 5.64
CA CYS A 124 1.86 0.07 6.56
C CYS A 124 2.10 -0.87 7.75
N SER A 125 2.67 -2.06 7.51
CA SER A 125 3.01 -3.00 8.59
C SER A 125 3.99 -2.37 9.58
N TYR A 126 5.08 -1.79 9.08
CA TYR A 126 6.07 -1.10 9.90
C TYR A 126 5.47 0.08 10.66
N GLY A 127 4.69 0.94 10.00
CA GLY A 127 4.03 2.07 10.65
C GLY A 127 3.06 1.64 11.74
N PHE A 128 2.22 0.63 11.48
CA PHE A 128 1.27 0.12 12.47
C PHE A 128 1.97 -0.58 13.64
N TRP A 129 3.08 -1.26 13.37
CA TRP A 129 3.92 -1.86 14.40
C TRP A 129 4.55 -0.81 15.32
N VAL A 130 5.16 0.23 14.75
CA VAL A 130 5.73 1.37 15.50
C VAL A 130 4.66 2.04 16.37
N ALA A 131 3.47 2.26 15.80
CA ALA A 131 2.32 2.84 16.49
C ALA A 131 1.90 2.00 17.69
N HIS A 132 1.84 0.69 17.51
CA HIS A 132 1.35 -0.25 18.50
C HIS A 132 2.35 -0.49 19.62
N LYS A 133 3.60 -0.83 19.28
CA LYS A 133 4.68 -1.09 20.25
C LYS A 133 5.21 0.18 20.93
N ARG A 134 4.66 1.35 20.57
CA ARG A 134 5.08 2.68 21.09
C ARG A 134 6.59 2.92 20.92
N LEU A 135 7.15 2.40 19.83
CA LEU A 135 8.53 2.63 19.48
C LEU A 135 8.74 4.10 19.12
N SER A 136 10.01 4.52 19.06
CA SER A 136 10.35 5.85 18.57
C SER A 136 9.73 6.06 17.19
N LYS A 137 8.92 7.12 17.05
CA LYS A 137 8.27 7.48 15.78
C LYS A 137 9.23 8.16 14.81
N LYS A 138 10.34 8.71 15.31
CA LYS A 138 11.35 9.45 14.54
C LYS A 138 11.81 8.72 13.26
N PRO A 139 12.23 7.43 13.28
CA PRO A 139 12.65 6.74 12.07
C PRO A 139 11.53 6.65 11.03
N PHE A 140 10.30 6.35 11.46
CA PHE A 140 9.15 6.33 10.55
C PHE A 140 8.86 7.71 9.98
N THR A 141 8.95 8.76 10.79
CA THR A 141 8.72 10.14 10.32
C THR A 141 9.76 10.58 9.29
N ILE A 142 11.06 10.32 9.53
CA ILE A 142 12.12 10.63 8.56
C ILE A 142 11.88 9.88 7.25
N PHE A 143 11.60 8.58 7.34
CA PHE A 143 11.26 7.75 6.18
C PHE A 143 10.06 8.32 5.42
N SER A 144 8.98 8.70 6.11
CA SER A 144 7.79 9.26 5.48
C SER A 144 8.04 10.61 4.78
N ILE A 145 8.94 11.43 5.32
CA ILE A 145 9.33 12.71 4.69
C ILE A 145 10.09 12.44 3.38
N VAL A 146 10.99 11.46 3.37
CA VAL A 146 11.70 11.04 2.15
C VAL A 146 10.72 10.55 1.10
N ILE A 147 9.76 9.69 1.48
CA ILE A 147 8.70 9.22 0.58
C ILE A 147 7.88 10.37 0.01
N LEU A 148 7.51 11.37 0.83
CA LEU A 148 6.79 12.54 0.36
C LEU A 148 7.62 13.38 -0.62
N ALA A 149 8.90 13.61 -0.33
CA ALA A 149 9.79 14.35 -1.22
C ALA A 149 9.95 13.63 -2.57
N LEU A 150 10.12 12.30 -2.55
CA LEU A 150 10.18 11.48 -3.75
C LEU A 150 8.87 11.50 -4.54
N PHE A 151 7.73 11.45 -3.85
CA PHE A 151 6.43 11.54 -4.51
C PHE A 151 6.24 12.89 -5.21
N ILE A 152 6.58 14.00 -4.53
CA ILE A 152 6.51 15.34 -5.12
C ILE A 152 7.42 15.43 -6.34
N TYR A 153 8.66 14.94 -6.23
CA TYR A 153 9.59 14.91 -7.35
C TYR A 153 9.06 14.08 -8.53
N ALA A 154 8.45 12.91 -8.27
CA ALA A 154 7.87 12.07 -9.31
C ALA A 154 6.64 12.69 -10.00
N THR A 155 6.00 13.70 -9.39
CA THR A 155 4.81 14.38 -9.92
C THR A 155 5.09 15.67 -10.70
N ILE A 156 6.33 16.18 -10.67
CA ILE A 156 6.76 17.40 -11.37
C ILE A 156 7.44 17.03 -12.68
#